data_AF-A0A8J2SVV6-F1
#
_entry.id   AF-A0A8J2SVV6-F1
#
_cell.length_a   1.000
_cell.length_b   1.000
_cell.length_c   1.000
_cell.angle_alpha   90.00
_cell.angle_beta   90.00
_cell.angle_gamma   90.00
#
_symmetry.space_group_name_H-M   'P 1'
#
loop_
_entity.id
_entity.type
_entity.pdbx_description
1 polymer ?
#
loop_
_entity_poly.entity_id
_entity_poly.type
_entity_poly.pdbx_seq_one_letter_code
_entity_poly.pdbx_strand_id
1 'polypeptide(L)'
;MLLARTARLLQHSTRTAACLQRLQRRPPVVTTVQRSFAKKKKKGKGKQPVEAAPATDDAVDIFAELFDAPLIAGLDKTITQLETTLKTMRGGDVNAELFDACAVEAYGDRQPLATVAHVAVASPTLVRISCFDPQLAPAVAKAVADIEGLSLNPNVSGGDVVVPIPRPSKEQRGALAKAAGAAAEEAKKRARNHRRDAHDRLKKASGGVSEDDVRAKKSAIDEMVDEASKKITKLADEKKKAIETRQD
;
A
#
# COMPACT_ATOMS: atom_id res chain seq x y z
N MET A 1 -43.39 -37.66 20.71
CA MET A 1 -43.35 -36.27 20.18
C MET A 1 -41.95 -35.71 19.89
N LEU A 2 -40.85 -36.27 20.41
CA LEU A 2 -39.48 -35.78 20.17
C LEU A 2 -38.94 -36.05 18.75
N LEU A 3 -39.25 -37.21 18.16
CA LEU A 3 -38.77 -37.60 16.82
C LEU A 3 -39.32 -36.72 15.68
N ALA A 4 -40.52 -36.15 15.84
CA ALA A 4 -41.12 -35.28 14.83
C ALA A 4 -40.55 -33.84 14.82
N ARG A 5 -39.86 -33.44 15.90
CA ARG A 5 -39.19 -32.13 16.01
C ARG A 5 -37.79 -32.15 15.39
N THR A 6 -37.05 -33.24 15.56
CA THR A 6 -35.72 -33.41 14.95
C THR A 6 -35.79 -33.53 13.42
N ALA A 7 -36.81 -34.22 12.90
CA ALA A 7 -37.07 -34.30 11.45
C ALA A 7 -37.36 -32.92 10.82
N ARG A 8 -38.08 -32.03 11.55
CA ARG A 8 -38.39 -30.67 11.10
C ARG A 8 -37.17 -29.74 11.08
N LEU A 9 -36.26 -29.90 12.05
CA LEU A 9 -35.00 -29.15 12.10
C LEU A 9 -34.03 -29.57 10.97
N LEU A 10 -33.97 -30.87 10.65
CA LEU A 10 -33.18 -31.39 9.52
C LEU A 10 -33.74 -30.91 8.15
N GLN A 11 -35.07 -30.81 8.02
CA GLN A 11 -35.70 -30.25 6.81
C GLN A 11 -35.52 -28.73 6.67
N HIS A 12 -35.39 -27.98 7.78
CA HIS A 12 -35.07 -26.56 7.74
C HIS A 12 -33.60 -26.29 7.38
N SER A 13 -32.67 -27.11 7.89
CA SER A 13 -31.23 -27.01 7.61
C SER A 13 -30.90 -27.30 6.13
N THR A 14 -31.55 -28.29 5.53
CA THR A 14 -31.36 -28.63 4.12
C THR A 14 -31.96 -27.59 3.16
N ARG A 15 -33.02 -26.89 3.58
CA ARG A 15 -33.64 -25.79 2.80
C ARG A 15 -32.80 -24.51 2.80
N THR A 16 -32.12 -24.17 3.89
CA THR A 16 -31.24 -22.99 3.95
C THR A 16 -29.92 -23.21 3.20
N ALA A 17 -29.37 -24.42 3.22
CA ALA A 17 -28.16 -24.76 2.47
C ALA A 17 -28.34 -24.66 0.94
N ALA A 18 -29.49 -25.11 0.41
CA ALA A 18 -29.79 -25.03 -1.02
C ALA A 18 -30.00 -23.58 -1.52
N CYS A 19 -30.46 -22.68 -0.65
CA CYS A 19 -30.64 -21.26 -0.97
C CYS A 19 -29.28 -20.53 -1.09
N LEU A 20 -28.35 -20.80 -0.17
CA LEU A 20 -27.01 -20.20 -0.19
C LEU A 20 -26.16 -20.66 -1.39
N GLN A 21 -26.28 -21.91 -1.82
CA GLN A 21 -25.59 -22.40 -3.02
C GLN A 21 -26.13 -21.77 -4.33
N ARG A 22 -27.35 -21.22 -4.32
CA ARG A 22 -27.94 -20.52 -5.47
C ARG A 22 -27.44 -19.09 -5.61
N LEU A 23 -27.08 -18.44 -4.50
CA LEU A 23 -26.52 -17.08 -4.48
C LEU A 23 -25.04 -17.04 -4.91
N GLN A 24 -24.33 -18.18 -4.87
CA GLN A 24 -22.93 -18.28 -5.27
C GLN A 24 -22.71 -18.66 -6.75
N ARG A 25 -23.77 -18.94 -7.51
CA ARG A 25 -23.66 -19.21 -8.95
C ARG A 25 -23.90 -17.93 -9.74
N ARG A 26 -22.83 -17.22 -10.05
CA ARG A 26 -22.83 -16.17 -11.08
C ARG A 26 -23.41 -16.77 -12.38
N PRO A 27 -24.36 -16.11 -13.06
CA PRO A 27 -24.80 -16.59 -14.36
C PRO A 27 -23.62 -16.55 -15.34
N PRO A 28 -23.53 -17.49 -16.30
CA PRO A 28 -22.49 -17.43 -17.32
C PRO A 28 -22.66 -16.14 -18.13
N VAL A 29 -21.56 -15.41 -18.32
CA VAL A 29 -21.51 -14.24 -19.20
C VAL A 29 -21.83 -14.73 -20.60
N VAL A 30 -23.04 -14.42 -21.08
CA VAL A 30 -23.45 -14.69 -22.46
C VAL A 30 -22.65 -13.75 -23.35
N THR A 31 -21.55 -14.25 -23.91
CA THR A 31 -20.86 -13.58 -25.00
C THR A 31 -21.70 -13.71 -26.26
N THR A 32 -22.63 -12.77 -26.47
CA THR A 32 -23.27 -12.59 -27.77
C THR A 32 -22.20 -12.23 -28.79
N VAL A 33 -21.75 -13.23 -29.55
CA VAL A 33 -21.03 -13.06 -30.82
C VAL A 33 -21.98 -12.33 -31.78
N GLN A 34 -21.81 -11.01 -31.90
CA GLN A 34 -22.46 -10.22 -32.94
C GLN A 34 -21.84 -10.64 -34.28
N ARG A 35 -22.59 -11.45 -35.05
CA ARG A 35 -22.29 -11.72 -36.45
C ARG A 35 -22.54 -10.44 -37.25
N SER A 36 -21.50 -9.91 -37.87
CA SER A 36 -21.57 -8.76 -38.78
C SER A 36 -22.32 -9.15 -40.06
N PHE A 37 -23.52 -8.59 -40.24
CA PHE A 37 -24.23 -8.70 -41.52
C PHE A 37 -23.70 -7.66 -42.50
N ALA A 38 -23.19 -8.14 -43.63
CA ALA A 38 -22.80 -7.36 -44.80
C ALA A 38 -23.99 -6.54 -45.33
N LYS A 39 -23.84 -5.21 -45.37
CA LYS A 39 -24.83 -4.31 -45.98
C LYS A 39 -24.44 -3.93 -47.41
N LYS A 40 -25.34 -4.30 -48.32
CA LYS A 40 -25.39 -4.05 -49.75
C LYS A 40 -25.37 -2.54 -50.08
N LYS A 41 -24.52 -2.18 -51.04
CA LYS A 41 -24.35 -0.86 -51.66
C LYS A 41 -25.67 -0.35 -52.26
N LYS A 42 -26.17 0.81 -51.79
CA LYS A 42 -27.21 1.60 -52.49
C LYS A 42 -26.82 3.08 -52.53
N LYS A 43 -26.72 3.58 -53.76
CA LYS A 43 -26.35 4.93 -54.19
C LYS A 43 -27.57 5.85 -54.05
N GLY A 44 -27.43 7.02 -53.44
CA GLY A 44 -28.49 8.03 -53.37
C GLY A 44 -28.02 9.33 -52.72
N LYS A 45 -27.93 10.40 -53.52
CA LYS A 45 -27.56 11.77 -53.13
C LYS A 45 -28.68 12.45 -52.33
N GLY A 46 -28.29 13.27 -51.34
CA GLY A 46 -29.14 14.28 -50.71
C GLY A 46 -28.30 15.07 -49.69
N LYS A 47 -28.16 16.38 -49.90
CA LYS A 47 -27.30 17.29 -49.13
C LYS A 47 -28.18 18.27 -48.34
N GLN A 48 -27.72 18.63 -47.14
CA GLN A 48 -28.03 19.77 -46.24
C GLN A 48 -28.74 19.42 -44.93
N PRO A 49 -28.47 20.14 -43.81
CA PRO A 49 -27.34 21.04 -43.48
C PRO A 49 -26.46 20.50 -42.34
N VAL A 50 -25.26 21.06 -42.22
CA VAL A 50 -24.26 20.72 -41.20
C VAL A 50 -24.60 21.53 -39.95
N GLU A 51 -25.29 20.93 -38.98
CA GLU A 51 -25.23 21.42 -37.61
C GLU A 51 -23.90 20.97 -37.02
N ALA A 52 -23.16 21.93 -36.48
CA ALA A 52 -21.92 21.72 -35.77
C ALA A 52 -22.20 20.87 -34.51
N ALA A 53 -21.98 19.57 -34.60
CA ALA A 53 -21.84 18.72 -33.42
C ALA A 53 -20.46 18.99 -32.80
N PRO A 54 -20.39 19.18 -31.47
CA PRO A 54 -19.16 19.56 -30.77
C PRO A 54 -18.10 18.46 -30.95
N ALA A 55 -16.84 18.88 -31.07
CA ALA A 55 -15.69 17.98 -31.02
C ALA A 55 -15.84 17.05 -29.81
N THR A 56 -15.92 15.74 -30.05
CA THR A 56 -15.96 14.75 -28.98
C THR A 56 -14.57 14.69 -28.36
N ASP A 57 -14.47 15.22 -27.14
CA ASP A 57 -13.29 15.20 -26.26
C ASP A 57 -12.92 13.79 -25.74
N ASP A 58 -13.58 12.72 -26.19
CA ASP A 58 -13.44 11.37 -25.63
C ASP A 58 -12.20 10.59 -26.11
N ALA A 59 -11.44 11.11 -27.10
CA ALA A 59 -10.24 10.45 -27.62
C ALA A 59 -8.97 10.75 -26.79
N VAL A 60 -8.98 11.85 -26.02
CA VAL A 60 -7.82 12.30 -25.24
C VAL A 60 -7.70 11.52 -23.91
N ASP A 61 -8.80 10.92 -23.43
CA ASP A 61 -8.87 10.17 -22.17
C ASP A 61 -8.34 8.72 -22.29
N ILE A 62 -8.53 8.06 -23.44
CA ILE A 62 -8.09 6.66 -23.63
C ILE A 62 -6.55 6.54 -23.55
N PHE A 63 -5.84 7.55 -24.06
CA PHE A 63 -4.37 7.58 -24.00
C PHE A 63 -3.85 7.92 -22.60
N ALA A 64 -4.54 8.77 -21.85
CA ALA A 64 -4.17 9.08 -20.47
C ALA A 64 -4.36 7.87 -19.55
N GLU A 65 -5.49 7.16 -19.65
CA GLU A 65 -5.75 5.98 -18.83
C GLU A 65 -4.82 4.80 -19.15
N LEU A 66 -4.41 4.64 -20.42
CA LEU A 66 -3.62 3.49 -20.81
C LEU A 66 -2.11 3.64 -20.53
N PHE A 67 -1.58 4.87 -20.55
CA PHE A 67 -0.14 5.13 -20.40
C PHE A 67 0.25 5.81 -19.10
N ASP A 68 -0.52 6.81 -18.65
CA ASP A 68 -0.16 7.62 -17.49
C ASP A 68 -0.53 6.89 -16.18
N ALA A 69 -1.71 6.25 -16.12
CA ALA A 69 -2.14 5.49 -14.95
C ALA A 69 -1.18 4.36 -14.52
N PRO A 70 -0.68 3.47 -15.40
CA PRO A 70 0.26 2.43 -14.98
C PRO A 70 1.62 2.98 -14.55
N LEU A 71 2.06 4.11 -15.10
CA LEU A 71 3.29 4.78 -14.71
C LEU A 71 3.16 5.36 -13.31
N ILE A 72 2.11 6.14 -13.06
CA ILE A 72 1.81 6.73 -11.75
C ILE A 72 1.69 5.63 -10.69
N ALA A 73 0.91 4.58 -10.96
CA ALA A 73 0.78 3.45 -10.03
C ALA A 73 2.11 2.72 -9.77
N GLY A 74 3.02 2.64 -10.75
CA GLY A 74 4.35 2.06 -10.57
C GLY A 74 5.27 2.95 -9.71
N LEU A 75 5.23 4.26 -9.95
CA LEU A 75 5.99 5.24 -9.18
C LEU A 75 5.51 5.31 -7.72
N ASP A 76 4.20 5.36 -7.49
CA ASP A 76 3.62 5.39 -6.15
C ASP A 76 3.92 4.10 -5.37
N LYS A 77 3.89 2.94 -6.03
CA LYS A 77 4.35 1.68 -5.42
C LYS A 77 5.81 1.73 -5.04
N THR A 78 6.66 2.35 -5.86
CA THR A 78 8.09 2.50 -5.55
C THR A 78 8.29 3.43 -4.35
N ILE A 79 7.55 4.53 -4.27
CA ILE A 79 7.61 5.49 -3.15
C ILE A 79 7.12 4.83 -1.86
N THR A 80 5.97 4.15 -1.86
CA THR A 80 5.46 3.45 -0.68
C THR A 80 6.39 2.33 -0.21
N GLN A 81 7.02 1.58 -1.12
CA GLN A 81 8.06 0.61 -0.77
C GLN A 81 9.29 1.27 -0.14
N LEU A 82 9.71 2.43 -0.66
CA LEU A 82 10.80 3.19 -0.05
C LEU A 82 10.41 3.66 1.35
N GLU A 83 9.22 4.23 1.54
CA GLU A 83 8.73 4.69 2.84
C GLU A 83 8.67 3.55 3.86
N THR A 84 8.10 2.40 3.50
CA THR A 84 8.09 1.22 4.39
C THR A 84 9.50 0.77 4.76
N THR A 85 10.44 0.76 3.80
CA THR A 85 11.85 0.41 4.05
C THR A 85 12.56 1.46 4.94
N LEU A 86 12.30 2.75 4.74
CA LEU A 86 12.86 3.80 5.58
C LEU A 86 12.22 3.83 6.99
N LYS A 87 10.98 3.35 7.15
CA LYS A 87 10.33 3.17 8.46
C LYS A 87 11.00 2.08 9.29
N THR A 88 11.44 0.97 8.67
CA THR A 88 12.14 -0.10 9.39
C THR A 88 13.53 0.33 9.85
N MET A 89 14.18 1.26 9.14
CA MET A 89 15.47 1.83 9.55
C MET A 89 15.29 2.83 10.72
N ARG A 90 15.65 2.39 11.93
CA ARG A 90 15.46 3.15 13.16
C ARG A 90 16.70 3.98 13.50
N GLY A 91 16.57 5.31 13.54
CA GLY A 91 17.62 6.24 13.94
C GLY A 91 17.82 6.39 15.46
N GLY A 92 17.22 5.50 16.26
CA GLY A 92 17.21 5.60 17.73
C GLY A 92 16.05 6.41 18.31
N ASP A 93 15.11 6.86 17.49
CA ASP A 93 13.84 7.44 17.94
C ASP A 93 12.81 6.34 18.13
N VAL A 94 12.04 6.46 19.21
CA VAL A 94 10.98 5.51 19.53
C VAL A 94 9.63 6.11 19.19
N ASN A 95 8.90 5.42 18.33
CA ASN A 95 7.52 5.72 17.98
C ASN A 95 6.61 4.62 18.53
N ALA A 96 5.33 4.93 18.78
CA ALA A 96 4.34 3.95 19.22
C ALA A 96 4.20 2.77 18.23
N GLU A 97 4.39 3.03 16.93
CA GLU A 97 4.36 2.04 15.84
C GLU A 97 5.35 0.87 16.04
N LEU A 98 6.38 1.04 16.88
CA LEU A 98 7.32 -0.04 17.24
C LEU A 98 6.59 -1.25 17.83
N PHE A 99 5.52 -1.00 18.58
CA PHE A 99 4.84 -2.02 19.35
C PHE A 99 3.56 -2.53 18.68
N ASP A 100 3.21 -2.06 17.48
CA ASP A 100 2.02 -2.48 16.75
C ASP A 100 2.07 -3.96 16.31
N ALA A 101 3.27 -4.47 16.06
CA ALA A 101 3.49 -5.88 15.73
C ALA A 101 3.46 -6.82 16.96
N CYS A 102 3.39 -6.27 18.17
CA CYS A 102 3.41 -7.04 19.40
C CYS A 102 2.01 -7.63 19.70
N ALA A 103 1.97 -8.95 19.85
CA ALA A 103 0.78 -9.67 20.29
C ALA A 103 0.95 -10.07 21.77
N VAL A 104 -0.04 -9.74 22.59
CA VAL A 104 -0.09 -10.02 24.02
C VAL A 104 -1.09 -11.14 24.27
N GLU A 105 -0.73 -12.09 25.13
CA GLU A 105 -1.66 -13.10 25.63
C GLU A 105 -2.53 -12.48 26.72
N ALA A 106 -3.78 -12.17 26.37
CA ALA A 106 -4.77 -11.60 27.27
C ALA A 106 -6.00 -12.50 27.29
N TYR A 107 -6.45 -12.89 28.48
CA TYR A 107 -7.67 -13.69 28.68
C TYR A 107 -7.71 -15.04 27.91
N GLY A 108 -6.53 -15.63 27.65
CA GLY A 108 -6.40 -16.93 26.98
C GLY A 108 -6.24 -16.87 25.46
N ASP A 109 -6.36 -15.68 24.85
CA ASP A 109 -6.16 -15.47 23.41
C ASP A 109 -5.04 -14.43 23.15
N ARG A 110 -4.47 -14.47 21.94
CA ARG A 110 -3.49 -13.46 21.49
C ARG A 110 -4.21 -12.25 20.90
N GLN A 111 -4.04 -11.10 21.53
CA GLN A 111 -4.61 -9.82 21.12
C GLN A 111 -3.49 -8.82 20.78
N PRO A 112 -3.71 -7.87 19.85
CA PRO A 112 -2.74 -6.83 19.57
C PRO A 112 -2.57 -5.91 20.78
N LEU A 113 -1.33 -5.46 21.03
CA LEU A 113 -1.03 -4.59 22.17
C LEU A 113 -1.94 -3.34 22.24
N ALA A 114 -2.28 -2.75 21.09
CA ALA A 114 -3.14 -1.57 21.00
C ALA A 114 -4.53 -1.73 21.65
N THR A 115 -5.04 -2.96 21.75
CA THR A 115 -6.34 -3.24 22.42
C THR A 115 -6.21 -3.45 23.92
N VAL A 116 -5.03 -3.82 24.41
CA VAL A 116 -4.78 -4.18 25.81
C VAL A 116 -4.16 -3.01 26.59
N ALA A 117 -3.42 -2.15 25.90
CA ALA A 117 -2.69 -1.04 26.50
C ALA A 117 -2.57 0.18 25.58
N HIS A 118 -2.37 1.34 26.20
CA HIS A 118 -2.03 2.59 25.54
C HIS A 118 -0.51 2.82 25.58
N VAL A 119 0.12 3.02 24.42
CA VAL A 119 1.56 3.26 24.29
C VAL A 119 1.83 4.76 24.23
N ALA A 120 2.62 5.28 25.18
CA ALA A 120 3.03 6.67 25.23
C ALA A 120 4.57 6.80 25.24
N VAL A 121 5.10 7.67 24.39
CA VAL A 121 6.54 7.99 24.38
C VAL A 121 6.79 9.06 25.44
N ALA A 122 7.43 8.68 26.56
CA ALA A 122 7.74 9.60 27.64
C ALA A 122 9.03 10.39 27.39
N SER A 123 10.01 9.73 26.75
CA SER A 123 11.28 10.29 26.32
C SER A 123 11.76 9.51 25.09
N PRO A 124 12.60 10.06 24.21
CA PRO A 124 13.19 9.32 23.08
C PRO A 124 13.90 8.01 23.47
N THR A 125 14.25 7.81 24.74
CA THR A 125 14.85 6.56 25.26
C THR A 125 13.93 5.75 26.18
N LEU A 126 12.74 6.28 26.52
CA LEU A 126 11.83 5.66 27.48
C LEU A 126 10.40 5.68 26.95
N VAL A 127 9.81 4.49 26.85
CA VAL A 127 8.39 4.30 26.53
C VAL A 127 7.65 3.86 27.77
N ARG A 128 6.46 4.42 27.96
CA ARG A 128 5.50 3.99 28.98
C ARG A 128 4.31 3.36 28.29
N ILE A 129 4.04 2.11 28.62
CA ILE A 129 2.88 1.36 28.15
C ILE A 129 1.92 1.24 29.33
N SER A 130 0.77 1.89 29.23
CA SER A 130 -0.26 1.90 30.26
C SER A 130 -1.31 0.86 29.94
N CYS A 131 -1.36 -0.21 30.75
CA CYS A 131 -2.33 -1.29 30.57
C CYS A 131 -3.71 -0.84 31.07
N PHE A 132 -4.77 -1.22 30.35
CA PHE A 132 -6.14 -0.95 30.81
C PHE A 132 -6.51 -1.81 32.03
N ASP A 133 -5.96 -3.04 32.10
CA ASP A 133 -6.03 -3.91 33.28
C ASP A 133 -4.62 -4.09 33.87
N PRO A 134 -4.37 -3.66 35.12
CA PRO A 134 -3.06 -3.82 35.76
C PRO A 134 -2.65 -5.29 35.98
N GLN A 135 -3.59 -6.25 35.98
CA GLN A 135 -3.27 -7.68 36.11
C GLN A 135 -2.57 -8.23 34.86
N LEU A 136 -2.73 -7.57 33.71
CA LEU A 136 -2.11 -7.97 32.44
C LEU A 136 -0.71 -7.35 32.23
N ALA A 137 -0.28 -6.42 33.09
CA ALA A 137 1.04 -5.80 33.03
C ALA A 137 2.21 -6.81 32.91
N PRO A 138 2.27 -7.93 33.66
CA PRO A 138 3.34 -8.92 33.48
C PRO A 138 3.27 -9.67 32.15
N ALA A 139 2.07 -9.89 31.58
CA ALA A 139 1.92 -10.50 30.27
C ALA A 139 2.38 -9.55 29.16
N VAL A 140 2.05 -8.26 29.28
CA VAL A 140 2.53 -7.20 28.39
C VAL A 140 4.06 -7.07 28.46
N ALA A 141 4.65 -7.10 29.66
CA ALA A 141 6.11 -7.03 29.80
C ALA A 141 6.82 -8.20 29.10
N LYS A 142 6.28 -9.42 29.20
CA LYS A 142 6.82 -10.58 28.45
C LYS A 142 6.70 -10.41 26.95
N ALA A 143 5.52 -10.04 26.46
CA ALA A 143 5.27 -9.83 25.03
C ALA A 143 6.19 -8.74 24.43
N VAL A 144 6.51 -7.70 25.20
CA VAL A 144 7.44 -6.64 24.79
C VAL A 144 8.90 -7.09 24.80
N ALA A 145 9.30 -7.95 25.75
CA ALA A 145 10.64 -8.51 25.80
C ALA A 145 10.91 -9.49 24.64
N ASP A 146 9.86 -10.18 24.18
CA ASP A 146 9.92 -11.17 23.09
C ASP A 146 9.86 -10.52 21.69
N ILE A 147 9.79 -9.19 21.57
CA ILE A 147 9.74 -8.51 20.26
C ILE A 147 11.01 -8.85 19.45
N GLU A 148 10.78 -9.40 18.26
CA GLU A 148 11.85 -9.80 17.36
C GLU A 148 12.77 -8.61 17.02
N GLY A 149 14.08 -8.82 17.22
CA GLY A 149 15.12 -7.85 16.92
C GLY A 149 15.38 -6.80 18.00
N LEU A 150 14.67 -6.82 19.14
CA LEU A 150 14.87 -5.85 20.20
C LEU A 150 14.77 -6.50 21.60
N SER A 151 15.90 -7.01 22.11
CA SER A 151 16.01 -7.60 23.45
C SER A 151 15.98 -6.51 24.53
N LEU A 152 14.80 -5.96 24.79
CA LEU A 152 14.58 -4.92 25.80
C LEU A 152 14.29 -5.53 27.18
N ASN A 153 14.58 -4.76 28.22
CA ASN A 153 14.25 -5.13 29.60
C ASN A 153 13.12 -4.25 30.15
N PRO A 154 11.84 -4.63 29.96
CA PRO A 154 10.70 -3.88 30.47
C PRO A 154 10.60 -4.00 32.00
N ASN A 155 10.31 -2.89 32.66
CA ASN A 155 10.09 -2.82 34.11
C ASN A 155 8.62 -2.51 34.41
N VAL A 156 8.01 -3.23 35.34
CA VAL A 156 6.60 -3.06 35.73
C VAL A 156 6.52 -2.15 36.95
N SER A 157 5.76 -1.05 36.85
CA SER A 157 5.51 -0.10 37.93
C SER A 157 4.02 0.18 38.05
N GLY A 158 3.37 -0.37 39.08
CA GLY A 158 1.99 -0.01 39.46
C GLY A 158 0.90 -0.24 38.41
N GLY A 159 1.13 -1.10 37.40
CA GLY A 159 0.22 -1.35 36.28
C GLY A 159 0.71 -0.79 34.93
N ASP A 160 1.74 0.06 34.95
CA ASP A 160 2.43 0.53 33.75
C ASP A 160 3.71 -0.28 33.49
N VAL A 161 4.05 -0.44 32.22
CA VAL A 161 5.31 -1.06 31.78
C VAL A 161 6.21 0.03 31.20
N VAL A 162 7.38 0.23 31.82
CA VAL A 162 8.40 1.18 31.39
C VAL A 162 9.49 0.43 30.63
N VAL A 163 9.73 0.83 29.38
CA VAL A 163 10.65 0.15 28.48
C VAL A 163 11.81 1.09 28.13
N PRO A 164 13.04 0.81 28.61
CA PRO A 164 14.22 1.54 28.20
C PRO A 164 14.73 1.04 26.86
N ILE A 165 14.91 1.95 25.90
CA ILE A 165 15.47 1.65 24.58
C ILE A 165 16.86 2.28 24.49
N PRO A 166 17.91 1.46 24.28
CA PRO A 166 19.26 1.97 24.10
C PRO A 166 19.37 2.72 22.78
N ARG A 167 20.09 3.84 22.78
CA ARG A 167 20.40 4.55 21.54
C ARG A 167 21.50 3.81 20.76
N PRO A 168 21.43 3.79 19.41
CA PRO A 168 22.48 3.22 18.59
C PRO A 168 23.76 4.05 18.68
N SER A 169 24.91 3.38 18.59
CA SER A 169 26.24 4.01 18.59
C SER A 169 26.47 4.83 17.31
N LYS A 170 27.48 5.72 17.31
CA LYS A 170 27.80 6.56 16.14
C LYS A 170 28.15 5.73 14.89
N GLU A 171 28.85 4.62 15.08
CA GLU A 171 29.19 3.68 14.00
C GLU A 171 27.93 3.02 13.42
N GLN A 172 27.00 2.59 14.28
CA GLN A 172 25.72 2.00 13.86
C GLN A 172 24.84 3.01 13.12
N ARG A 173 24.81 4.28 13.57
CA ARG A 173 24.10 5.35 12.84
C ARG A 173 24.69 5.59 11.46
N GLY A 174 26.03 5.60 11.33
CA GLY A 174 26.70 5.71 10.03
C GLY A 174 26.35 4.55 9.08
N ALA A 175 26.24 3.32 9.61
CA ALA A 175 25.78 2.18 8.82
C ALA A 175 24.32 2.32 8.36
N LEU A 176 23.43 2.82 9.23
CA LEU A 176 22.03 3.08 8.90
C LEU A 176 21.86 4.19 7.85
N ALA A 177 22.65 5.27 7.94
CA ALA A 177 22.63 6.34 6.95
C ALA A 177 23.09 5.85 5.56
N LYS A 178 24.10 4.97 5.51
CA LYS A 178 24.53 4.30 4.27
C LYS A 178 23.46 3.38 3.72
N ALA A 179 22.79 2.60 4.58
CA ALA A 179 21.69 1.72 4.17
C ALA A 179 20.50 2.52 3.61
N ALA A 180 20.15 3.65 4.23
CA ALA A 180 19.12 4.55 3.71
C ALA A 180 19.50 5.13 2.34
N GLY A 181 20.78 5.46 2.13
CA GLY A 181 21.31 5.86 0.83
C GLY A 181 21.18 4.75 -0.23
N ALA A 182 21.53 3.51 0.12
CA ALA A 182 21.41 2.36 -0.78
C ALA A 182 19.95 2.09 -1.19
N ALA A 183 19.02 2.14 -0.23
CA ALA A 183 17.58 1.99 -0.50
C ALA A 183 17.05 3.08 -1.45
N ALA A 184 17.51 4.33 -1.30
CA ALA A 184 17.14 5.42 -2.18
C ALA A 184 17.67 5.21 -3.63
N GLU A 185 18.90 4.72 -3.78
CA GLU A 185 19.45 4.40 -5.10
C GLU A 185 18.71 3.24 -5.78
N GLU A 186 18.27 2.25 -5.00
CA GLU A 186 17.43 1.18 -5.52
C GLU A 186 16.06 1.70 -5.99
N ALA A 187 15.42 2.58 -5.21
CA ALA A 187 14.16 3.22 -5.60
C ALA A 187 14.32 4.06 -6.88
N LYS A 188 15.42 4.82 -7.02
CA LYS A 188 15.74 5.55 -8.26
C LYS A 188 15.93 4.60 -9.45
N LYS A 189 16.59 3.45 -9.24
CA LYS A 189 16.75 2.43 -10.29
C LYS A 189 15.40 1.88 -10.74
N ARG A 190 14.47 1.65 -9.81
CA ARG A 190 13.08 1.22 -10.11
C ARG A 190 12.32 2.31 -10.91
N ALA A 191 12.41 3.58 -10.50
CA ALA A 191 11.81 4.69 -11.24
C ALA A 191 12.35 4.81 -12.68
N ARG A 192 13.66 4.62 -12.88
CA ARG A 192 14.28 4.57 -14.22
C ARG A 192 13.77 3.40 -15.07
N ASN A 193 13.51 2.25 -14.46
CA ASN A 193 12.94 1.10 -15.15
C ASN A 193 11.50 1.39 -15.59
N HIS A 194 10.67 1.96 -14.72
CA HIS A 194 9.31 2.39 -15.09
C HIS A 194 9.30 3.38 -16.25
N ARG A 195 10.25 4.32 -16.28
CA ARG A 195 10.45 5.24 -17.41
C ARG A 195 10.78 4.50 -18.71
N ARG A 196 11.67 3.50 -18.67
CA ARG A 196 12.02 2.67 -19.85
C ARG A 196 10.79 1.91 -20.34
N ASP A 197 10.06 1.28 -19.43
CA ASP A 197 8.84 0.54 -19.77
C ASP A 197 7.79 1.45 -20.41
N ALA A 198 7.62 2.68 -19.90
CA ALA A 198 6.70 3.67 -20.47
C ALA A 198 7.14 4.11 -21.88
N HIS A 199 8.43 4.41 -22.07
CA HIS A 199 8.99 4.75 -23.40
C HIS A 199 8.85 3.61 -24.40
N ASP A 200 9.08 2.36 -23.99
CA ASP A 200 8.95 1.20 -24.86
C ASP A 200 7.49 0.90 -25.23
N ARG A 201 6.54 1.15 -24.32
CA ARG A 201 5.10 1.11 -24.63
C ARG A 201 4.72 2.20 -25.63
N LEU A 202 5.22 3.42 -25.45
CA LEU A 202 4.94 4.54 -26.34
C LEU A 202 5.48 4.30 -27.76
N LYS A 203 6.70 3.73 -27.89
CA LYS A 203 7.27 3.33 -29.20
C LYS A 203 6.45 2.25 -29.91
N LYS A 204 5.83 1.33 -29.17
CA LYS A 204 4.95 0.30 -29.77
C LYS A 204 3.64 0.90 -30.28
N ALA A 205 3.15 1.94 -29.63
CA ALA A 205 1.92 2.62 -29.99
C ALA A 205 2.09 3.74 -31.04
N SER A 206 3.33 4.17 -31.33
CA SER A 206 3.60 5.28 -32.24
C SER A 206 3.23 5.02 -33.71
N GLY A 207 2.90 3.79 -34.09
CA GLY A 207 2.49 3.44 -35.46
C GLY A 207 1.15 4.04 -35.91
N GLY A 208 0.38 4.65 -35.00
CA GLY A 208 -0.93 5.26 -35.29
C GLY A 208 -1.16 6.64 -34.68
N VAL A 209 -0.10 7.31 -34.21
CA VAL A 209 -0.17 8.59 -33.47
C VAL A 209 0.72 9.63 -34.15
N SER A 210 0.35 10.91 -34.07
CA SER A 210 1.17 12.01 -34.59
C SER A 210 2.54 12.08 -33.89
N GLU A 211 3.58 12.50 -34.62
CA GLU A 211 4.93 12.66 -34.06
C GLU A 211 4.96 13.72 -32.94
N ASP A 212 4.15 14.77 -33.07
CA ASP A 212 4.04 15.85 -32.09
C ASP A 212 3.45 15.35 -30.76
N ASP A 213 2.40 14.51 -30.82
CA ASP A 213 1.76 13.93 -29.63
C ASP A 213 2.71 12.96 -28.91
N VAL A 214 3.47 12.16 -29.68
CA VAL A 214 4.48 11.27 -29.12
C VAL A 214 5.57 12.07 -28.41
N ARG A 215 5.98 13.23 -28.96
CA ARG A 215 6.97 14.10 -28.33
C ARG A 215 6.44 14.73 -27.03
N ALA A 216 5.20 15.23 -27.04
CA ALA A 216 4.56 15.79 -25.85
C ALA A 216 4.38 14.76 -24.73
N LYS A 217 4.02 13.51 -25.08
CA LYS A 217 3.91 12.43 -24.08
C LYS A 217 5.26 12.00 -23.51
N LYS A 218 6.33 12.00 -24.32
CA LYS A 218 7.69 11.73 -23.81
C LYS A 218 8.11 12.76 -22.76
N SER A 219 7.89 14.06 -23.03
CA SER A 219 8.20 15.11 -22.04
C SER A 219 7.38 14.95 -20.78
N ALA A 220 6.08 14.64 -20.88
CA ALA A 220 5.23 14.41 -19.70
C ALA A 220 5.71 13.21 -18.86
N ILE A 221 6.11 12.09 -19.49
CA ILE A 221 6.68 10.93 -18.80
C ILE A 221 7.97 11.30 -18.06
N ASP A 222 8.84 12.07 -18.70
CA ASP A 222 10.12 12.48 -18.11
C ASP A 222 9.89 13.43 -16.92
N GLU A 223 8.95 14.38 -17.02
CA GLU A 223 8.55 15.27 -15.92
C GLU A 223 8.01 14.50 -14.71
N MET A 224 7.08 13.56 -14.90
CA MET A 224 6.52 12.74 -13.81
C MET A 224 7.60 11.93 -13.07
N VAL A 225 8.56 11.36 -13.82
CA VAL A 225 9.65 10.58 -13.24
C VAL A 225 10.67 11.47 -12.53
N ASP A 226 10.92 12.67 -13.03
CA ASP A 226 11.80 13.64 -12.39
C ASP A 226 11.19 14.15 -11.07
N GLU A 227 9.88 14.39 -11.02
CA GLU A 227 9.17 14.71 -9.78
C GLU A 227 9.26 13.56 -8.75
N ALA A 228 9.01 12.32 -9.18
CA ALA A 228 9.15 11.16 -8.31
C ALA A 228 10.60 10.99 -7.82
N SER A 229 11.60 11.24 -8.68
CA SER A 229 13.01 11.20 -8.31
C SER A 229 13.36 12.27 -7.25
N LYS A 230 12.82 13.48 -7.39
CA LYS A 230 12.95 14.56 -6.39
C LYS A 230 12.29 14.18 -5.06
N LYS A 231 11.11 13.56 -5.09
CA LYS A 231 10.43 13.06 -3.88
C LYS A 231 11.28 11.99 -3.17
N ILE A 232 11.81 11.02 -3.92
CA ILE A 232 12.72 9.98 -3.39
C ILE A 232 13.95 10.59 -2.72
N THR A 233 14.60 11.58 -3.36
CA THR A 233 15.77 12.25 -2.75
C THR A 233 15.40 13.00 -1.47
N LYS A 234 14.28 13.72 -1.46
CA LYS A 234 13.82 14.46 -0.27
C LYS A 234 13.58 13.51 0.91
N LEU A 235 12.82 12.43 0.70
CA LEU A 235 12.54 11.43 1.74
C LEU A 235 13.82 10.79 2.30
N ALA A 236 14.78 10.47 1.42
CA ALA A 236 16.05 9.90 1.83
C ALA A 236 16.91 10.90 2.65
N ASP A 237 16.97 12.15 2.22
CA ASP A 237 17.76 13.19 2.89
C ASP A 237 17.14 13.59 4.24
N GLU A 238 15.81 13.70 4.32
CA GLU A 238 15.09 13.89 5.58
C GLU A 238 15.40 12.77 6.57
N LYS A 239 15.37 11.52 6.11
CA LYS A 239 15.69 10.36 6.97
C LYS A 239 17.15 10.33 7.40
N LYS A 240 18.10 10.63 6.51
CA LYS A 240 19.53 10.71 6.86
C LYS A 240 19.79 11.82 7.88
N LYS A 241 19.23 13.01 7.67
CA LYS A 241 19.30 14.10 8.65
C LYS A 241 18.72 13.67 9.99
N ALA A 242 17.56 13.00 10.02
CA ALA A 242 16.99 12.51 11.27
C ALA A 242 17.94 11.56 12.03
N ILE A 243 18.69 10.70 11.31
CA ILE A 243 19.68 9.79 11.91
C ILE A 243 20.93 10.53 12.42
N GLU A 244 21.35 11.61 11.74
CA GLU A 244 22.60 12.33 12.03
C GLU A 244 22.46 13.49 13.04
N THR A 245 21.39 14.28 12.96
CA THR A 245 21.30 15.61 13.60
C THR A 245 20.98 15.58 15.10
N ARG A 246 20.35 14.52 15.62
CA ARG A 246 19.99 14.42 17.05
C ARG A 246 21.16 13.89 17.90
N GLN A 247 22.27 14.63 17.86
CA GLN A 247 23.36 14.52 18.81
C GLN A 247 22.98 15.30 20.07
N ASP A 248 22.99 14.61 21.20
CA ASP A 248 22.90 15.08 22.59
C ASP A 248 21.67 15.93 22.99
#